data_AF-A0A7V9GZY4-F1
#
_entry.id   AF-A0A7V9GZY4-F1
#
_cell.length_a   1.000
_cell.length_b   1.000
_cell.length_c   1.000
_cell.angle_alpha   90.00
_cell.angle_beta   90.00
_cell.angle_gamma   90.00
#
_symmetry.space_group_name_H-M   'P 1'
#
loop_
_entity.id
_entity.type
_entity.pdbx_description
1 polymer ?
#
loop_
_entity_poly.entity_id
_entity_poly.type
_entity_poly.pdbx_seq_one_letter_code
_entity_poly.pdbx_strand_id
1 'polypeptide(L)'
;MIGRLVLVVVLLATAVLLPPSATRAPDAELVRVQAGESVDAAQDVVWILALGSDARPGEPVLRSRADAIQLVGVNLRTGAATVIGIPRDSYVDVPGYGRNKINSAMLYGGPQLMARSVAGMVGLTPDYVFTTSFLGLQAMVKQLGGVQVYSPFSWSLPVAKVRRGQNRLNGAEALAFARMRYELPGGDFDRSLDQG
;
A
#
# COMPACT_ATOMS: atom_id res chain seq x y z
N MET A 1 -19.09 12.39 -13.30
CA MET A 1 -19.94 11.81 -12.23
C MET A 1 -19.96 10.28 -12.19
N ILE A 2 -19.80 9.57 -13.32
CA ILE A 2 -19.89 8.09 -13.36
C ILE A 2 -18.68 7.39 -12.69
N GLY A 3 -17.46 7.94 -12.79
CA GLY A 3 -16.26 7.31 -12.22
C GLY A 3 -16.21 7.20 -10.69
N ARG A 4 -16.73 8.22 -9.97
CA ARG A 4 -16.88 8.17 -8.51
C ARG A 4 -17.90 7.10 -8.08
N LEU A 5 -18.96 6.92 -8.86
CA LEU A 5 -19.97 5.91 -8.58
C LEU A 5 -19.39 4.50 -8.74
N VAL A 6 -18.57 4.26 -9.78
CA VAL A 6 -17.93 2.96 -10.00
C VAL A 6 -16.92 2.63 -8.91
N LEU A 7 -16.07 3.58 -8.49
CA LEU A 7 -15.13 3.35 -7.40
C LEU A 7 -15.85 3.07 -6.07
N VAL A 8 -16.92 3.83 -5.77
CA VAL A 8 -17.76 3.60 -4.59
C VAL A 8 -18.48 2.26 -4.67
N VAL A 9 -18.95 1.86 -5.85
CA VAL A 9 -19.58 0.55 -6.06
C VAL A 9 -18.57 -0.58 -5.93
N VAL A 10 -17.33 -0.41 -6.40
CA VAL A 10 -16.26 -1.40 -6.22
C VAL A 10 -15.87 -1.54 -4.74
N LEU A 11 -15.75 -0.41 -4.02
CA LEU A 11 -15.45 -0.38 -2.59
C LEU A 11 -16.61 -0.89 -1.71
N LEU A 12 -17.87 -0.67 -2.12
CA LEU A 12 -19.05 -1.21 -1.45
C LEU A 12 -19.29 -2.68 -1.78
N ALA A 13 -19.03 -3.10 -3.02
CA ALA A 13 -19.11 -4.50 -3.41
C ALA A 13 -18.09 -5.35 -2.66
N THR A 14 -16.86 -4.86 -2.46
CA THR A 14 -15.87 -5.52 -1.60
C THR A 14 -16.30 -5.58 -0.14
N ALA A 15 -17.03 -4.57 0.37
CA ALA A 15 -17.55 -4.57 1.74
C ALA A 15 -18.72 -5.55 1.96
N VAL A 16 -19.58 -5.76 0.96
CA VAL A 16 -20.79 -6.60 1.07
C VAL A 16 -20.53 -8.08 0.80
N LEU A 17 -19.52 -8.41 0.00
CA LEU A 17 -19.18 -9.80 -0.37
C LEU A 17 -18.40 -10.58 0.71
N LEU A 18 -18.03 -9.94 1.83
CA LEU A 18 -17.32 -10.58 2.93
C LEU A 18 -18.32 -11.11 3.98
N PRO A 19 -18.42 -12.44 4.19
CA PRO A 19 -19.32 -12.97 5.21
C PRO A 19 -18.85 -12.56 6.62
N PRO A 20 -19.76 -12.25 7.55
CA PRO A 20 -19.41 -11.95 8.93
C PRO A 20 -19.03 -13.27 9.61
N SER A 21 -17.75 -13.62 9.60
CA SER A 21 -17.23 -14.82 10.26
C SER A 21 -16.08 -14.43 11.18
N ALA A 22 -16.31 -14.65 12.49
CA ALA A 22 -15.36 -14.67 13.61
C ALA A 22 -14.23 -13.63 13.56
N THR A 23 -14.30 -12.64 14.45
CA THR A 23 -13.42 -11.46 14.58
C THR A 23 -11.92 -11.79 14.56
N ARG A 24 -11.38 -12.04 13.37
CA ARG A 24 -9.99 -11.84 13.01
C ARG A 24 -9.91 -10.38 12.57
N ALA A 25 -8.94 -9.63 13.09
CA ALA A 25 -8.68 -8.29 12.59
C ALA A 25 -8.53 -8.37 11.06
N PRO A 26 -9.20 -7.50 10.30
CA PRO A 26 -9.18 -7.59 8.85
C PRO A 26 -7.74 -7.43 8.34
N ASP A 27 -7.33 -8.33 7.45
CA ASP A 27 -5.98 -8.32 6.86
C ASP A 27 -5.74 -7.15 5.88
N ALA A 28 -6.79 -6.36 5.61
CA ALA A 28 -6.72 -5.09 4.89
C ALA A 28 -7.81 -4.13 5.38
N GLU A 29 -7.49 -2.84 5.46
CA GLU A 29 -8.42 -1.77 5.86
C GLU A 29 -8.25 -0.53 4.98
N LEU A 30 -9.35 0.18 4.73
CA LEU A 30 -9.37 1.46 4.04
C LEU A 30 -9.95 2.53 4.98
N VAL A 31 -9.16 3.58 5.26
CA VAL A 31 -9.52 4.65 6.19
C VAL A 31 -9.56 5.97 5.45
N ARG A 32 -10.66 6.71 5.56
CA ARG A 32 -10.76 8.08 5.03
C ARG A 32 -9.95 9.04 5.90
N VAL A 33 -9.12 9.88 5.29
CA VAL A 33 -8.33 10.87 6.01
C VAL A 33 -9.23 12.00 6.51
N GLN A 34 -9.08 12.33 7.79
CA GLN A 34 -9.76 13.46 8.41
C GLN A 34 -8.92 14.72 8.18
N ALA A 35 -9.06 15.33 7.01
CA ALA A 35 -8.48 16.62 6.71
C ALA A 35 -9.53 17.72 6.95
N GLY A 36 -9.14 18.84 7.58
CA GLY A 36 -9.87 20.10 7.42
C GLY A 36 -9.76 20.54 5.96
N GLU A 37 -10.76 21.27 5.43
CA GLU A 37 -10.88 21.65 4.01
C GLU A 37 -9.53 21.90 3.34
N SER A 38 -8.99 20.87 2.67
CA SER A 38 -7.75 20.96 1.92
C SER A 38 -8.10 21.29 0.48
N VAL A 39 -7.37 22.23 -0.10
CA VAL A 39 -7.49 22.63 -1.51
C VAL A 39 -7.29 21.40 -2.39
N ASP A 40 -8.35 21.03 -3.10
CA ASP A 40 -8.43 19.85 -3.96
C ASP A 40 -7.39 19.96 -5.08
N ALA A 41 -6.24 19.29 -4.93
CA ALA A 41 -5.08 19.45 -5.81
C ALA A 41 -5.38 19.02 -7.26
N ALA A 42 -6.47 18.29 -7.49
CA ALA A 42 -7.18 18.19 -8.76
C ALA A 42 -8.49 17.45 -8.50
N GLN A 43 -9.65 18.08 -8.73
CA GLN A 43 -10.98 17.52 -8.42
C GLN A 43 -11.27 16.13 -9.02
N ASP A 44 -10.49 15.71 -10.02
CA ASP A 44 -10.59 14.42 -10.70
C ASP A 44 -9.58 13.37 -10.22
N VAL A 45 -8.62 13.71 -9.34
CA VAL A 45 -7.58 12.78 -8.87
C VAL A 45 -7.91 12.35 -7.45
N VAL A 46 -7.95 11.04 -7.23
CA VAL A 46 -8.02 10.46 -5.88
C VAL A 46 -6.63 10.01 -5.47
N TRP A 47 -6.19 10.44 -4.31
CA TRP A 47 -4.91 10.08 -3.72
C TRP A 47 -5.10 9.04 -2.60
N ILE A 48 -4.51 7.86 -2.78
CA ILE A 48 -4.57 6.76 -1.82
C ILE A 48 -3.15 6.50 -1.31
N LEU A 49 -2.96 6.61 0.00
CA LEU A 49 -1.75 6.17 0.67
C LEU A 49 -1.85 4.66 0.95
N ALA A 50 -1.23 3.85 0.11
CA ALA A 50 -1.16 2.39 0.25
C ALA A 50 0.02 1.98 1.14
N LEU A 51 -0.27 1.18 2.17
CA LEU A 51 0.65 0.78 3.22
C LEU A 51 0.72 -0.75 3.34
N GLY A 52 1.94 -1.29 3.30
CA GLY A 52 2.23 -2.67 3.71
C GLY A 52 2.62 -2.70 5.19
N SER A 53 1.74 -3.24 6.02
CA SER A 53 1.95 -3.39 7.47
C SER A 53 2.80 -4.63 7.77
N ASP A 54 3.77 -4.50 8.67
CA ASP A 54 4.61 -5.61 9.16
C ASP A 54 3.92 -6.47 10.24
N ALA A 55 2.61 -6.23 10.48
CA ALA A 55 1.79 -6.97 11.43
C ALA A 55 1.83 -8.49 11.19
N ARG A 56 2.11 -9.23 12.25
CA ARG A 56 2.08 -10.70 12.29
C ARG A 56 0.68 -11.20 12.61
N PRO A 57 0.39 -12.51 12.40
CA PRO A 57 -0.91 -13.08 12.76
C PRO A 57 -1.28 -12.78 14.22
N GLY A 58 -2.41 -12.08 14.41
CA GLY A 58 -2.90 -11.66 15.72
C GLY A 58 -2.50 -10.24 16.13
N GLU A 59 -1.62 -9.57 15.39
CA GLU A 59 -1.24 -8.18 15.62
C GLU A 59 -2.18 -7.20 14.89
N PRO A 60 -2.39 -5.99 15.44
CA PRO A 60 -3.21 -4.97 14.81
C PRO A 60 -2.51 -4.41 13.56
N VAL A 61 -3.11 -4.66 12.39
CA VAL A 61 -2.64 -4.17 11.07
C VAL A 61 -2.49 -2.64 11.06
N LEU A 62 -3.40 -1.93 11.74
CA LEU A 62 -3.43 -0.47 11.87
C LEU A 62 -2.56 0.11 13.00
N ARG A 63 -1.81 -0.72 13.73
CA ARG A 63 -0.90 -0.27 14.81
C ARG A 63 0.44 -1.00 14.79
N SER A 64 0.89 -1.41 13.60
CA SER A 64 2.23 -1.95 13.36
C SER A 64 3.03 -1.00 12.46
N ARG A 65 4.27 -1.29 12.10
CA ARG A 65 5.05 -0.39 11.22
C ARG A 65 4.62 -0.58 9.77
N ALA A 66 4.71 0.51 8.99
CA ALA A 66 4.49 0.46 7.55
C ALA A 66 5.83 0.26 6.82
N ASP A 67 6.05 -0.92 6.26
CA ASP A 67 7.31 -1.31 5.60
C ASP A 67 7.32 -1.06 4.08
N ALA A 68 6.14 -0.94 3.49
CA ALA A 68 5.93 -0.43 2.14
C ALA A 68 4.99 0.78 2.23
N ILE A 69 5.36 1.90 1.61
CA ILE A 69 4.62 3.14 1.66
C ILE A 69 4.57 3.70 0.24
N GLN A 70 3.38 3.71 -0.35
CA GLN A 70 3.15 4.10 -1.73
C GLN A 70 2.02 5.13 -1.78
N LEU A 71 2.26 6.29 -2.36
CA LEU A 71 1.23 7.29 -2.63
C LEU A 71 0.74 7.11 -4.07
N VAL A 72 -0.48 6.62 -4.21
CA VAL A 72 -1.11 6.27 -5.49
C VAL A 72 -2.08 7.38 -5.88
N GLY A 73 -1.84 8.02 -7.01
CA GLY A 73 -2.76 9.00 -7.59
C GLY A 73 -3.48 8.41 -8.78
N VAL A 74 -4.82 8.43 -8.79
CA VAL A 74 -5.63 7.93 -9.90
C VAL A 74 -6.52 9.05 -10.43
N ASN A 75 -6.33 9.41 -11.70
CA ASN A 75 -7.19 10.37 -12.38
C ASN A 75 -8.47 9.67 -12.86
N LEU A 76 -9.60 9.94 -12.21
CA LEU A 76 -10.89 9.31 -12.47
C LEU A 76 -11.52 9.67 -13.83
N ARG A 77 -11.02 10.72 -14.49
CA ARG A 77 -11.50 11.13 -15.83
C ARG A 77 -10.75 10.42 -16.96
N THR A 78 -9.45 10.25 -16.82
CA THR A 78 -8.59 9.68 -17.87
C THR A 78 -8.21 8.21 -17.62
N GLY A 79 -8.35 7.73 -16.39
CA GLY A 79 -7.86 6.42 -15.96
C GLY A 79 -6.34 6.36 -15.75
N ALA A 80 -5.61 7.45 -15.97
CA ALA A 80 -4.18 7.51 -15.71
C ALA A 80 -3.89 7.36 -14.22
N ALA A 81 -2.85 6.60 -13.88
CA ALA A 81 -2.40 6.38 -12.51
C ALA A 81 -0.91 6.66 -12.39
N THR A 82 -0.50 7.12 -11.20
CA THR A 82 0.90 7.31 -10.81
C THR A 82 1.12 6.73 -9.42
N VAL A 83 2.32 6.24 -9.17
CA VAL A 83 2.73 5.73 -7.86
C VAL A 83 4.00 6.45 -7.44
N ILE A 84 4.02 6.94 -6.20
CA ILE A 84 5.18 7.59 -5.59
C ILE A 84 5.58 6.76 -4.37
N GLY A 85 6.72 6.07 -4.48
CA GLY A 85 7.30 5.31 -3.39
C GLY A 85 7.98 6.19 -2.36
N ILE A 86 7.65 5.96 -1.09
CA ILE A 86 8.26 6.66 0.05
C ILE A 86 9.15 5.67 0.80
N PRO A 87 10.47 5.93 0.91
CA PRO A 87 11.35 5.07 1.70
C PRO A 87 10.89 5.01 3.16
N ARG A 88 10.70 3.81 3.69
CA ARG A 88 10.17 3.58 5.06
C ARG A 88 11.01 4.22 6.18
N ASP A 89 12.30 4.40 5.92
CA ASP A 89 13.27 4.96 6.85
C ASP A 89 13.45 6.48 6.68
N SER A 90 12.62 7.14 5.84
CA SER A 90 12.63 8.60 5.67
C SER A 90 12.48 9.30 7.03
N TYR A 91 13.44 10.17 7.36
CA TYR A 91 13.49 10.84 8.66
C TYR A 91 12.74 12.18 8.61
N VAL A 92 11.48 12.16 9.01
CA VAL A 92 10.51 13.27 8.85
C VAL A 92 10.04 13.78 10.21
N ASP A 93 9.37 14.93 10.23
CA ASP A 93 8.63 15.36 11.41
C ASP A 93 7.34 14.53 11.54
N VAL A 94 7.12 13.92 12.71
CA VAL A 94 5.91 13.16 13.02
C VAL A 94 5.09 13.97 14.03
N PRO A 95 3.92 14.51 13.64
CA PRO A 95 3.14 15.40 14.51
C PRO A 95 2.85 14.79 15.89
N GLY A 96 3.27 15.49 16.95
CA GLY A 96 3.12 15.03 18.34
C GLY A 96 4.21 14.06 18.84
N TYR A 97 5.13 13.63 17.98
CA TYR A 97 6.20 12.68 18.30
C TYR A 97 7.60 13.16 17.87
N GLY A 98 7.72 14.35 17.28
CA GLY A 98 8.99 14.92 16.80
C GLY A 98 9.57 14.15 15.62
N ARG A 99 10.87 14.34 15.34
CA ARG A 99 11.52 13.70 14.19
C ARG A 99 11.71 12.20 14.38
N ASN A 100 11.15 11.41 13.47
CA ASN A 100 11.23 9.95 13.48
C ASN A 100 11.27 9.39 12.05
N LYS A 101 11.60 8.10 11.95
CA LYS A 101 11.38 7.34 10.70
C LYS A 101 9.88 7.31 10.41
N ILE A 102 9.51 7.57 9.16
CA ILE A 102 8.11 7.72 8.76
C ILE A 102 7.28 6.46 9.04
N ASN A 103 7.86 5.27 8.93
CA ASN A 103 7.18 4.01 9.23
C ASN A 103 6.62 3.89 10.66
N SER A 104 7.21 4.61 11.62
CA SER A 104 6.76 4.62 13.01
C SER A 104 5.47 5.42 13.21
N ALA A 105 5.10 6.33 12.31
CA ALA A 105 3.88 7.12 12.44
C ALA A 105 2.61 6.23 12.48
N MET A 106 2.63 5.13 11.73
CA MET A 106 1.56 4.13 11.73
C MET A 106 1.44 3.41 13.09
N LEU A 107 2.56 3.05 13.71
CA LEU A 107 2.60 2.47 15.06
C LEU A 107 2.07 3.45 16.11
N TYR A 108 2.47 4.72 16.04
CA TYR A 108 2.13 5.72 17.05
C TYR A 108 0.68 6.20 16.99
N GLY A 109 0.18 6.52 15.80
CA GLY A 109 -1.11 7.19 15.64
C GLY A 109 -1.98 6.62 14.52
N GLY A 110 -1.61 5.45 13.99
CA GLY A 110 -2.37 4.76 12.97
C GLY A 110 -2.43 5.53 11.64
N PRO A 111 -3.42 5.20 10.79
CA PRO A 111 -3.58 5.77 9.46
C PRO A 111 -3.64 7.29 9.42
N GLN A 112 -4.30 7.93 10.40
CA GLN A 112 -4.45 9.39 10.41
C GLN A 112 -3.13 10.11 10.66
N LEU A 113 -2.31 9.61 11.60
CA LEU A 113 -1.00 10.20 11.84
C LEU A 113 -0.07 9.93 10.65
N MET A 114 -0.13 8.74 10.07
CA MET A 114 0.64 8.40 8.87
C MET A 114 0.32 9.35 7.71
N ALA A 115 -0.97 9.58 7.43
CA ALA A 115 -1.41 10.52 6.39
C ALA A 115 -0.89 11.94 6.64
N ARG A 116 -0.94 12.43 7.89
CA ARG A 116 -0.41 13.75 8.25
C ARG A 116 1.11 13.85 8.09
N SER A 117 1.85 12.82 8.51
CA SER A 117 3.31 12.79 8.35
C SER A 117 3.72 12.77 6.87
N VAL A 118 3.03 12.00 6.04
CA VAL A 118 3.23 12.01 4.58
C VAL A 118 2.90 13.39 4.01
N ALA A 119 1.74 13.96 4.38
CA ALA A 119 1.33 15.28 3.90
C ALA A 119 2.33 16.37 4.25
N GLY A 120 2.88 16.36 5.47
CA GLY A 120 3.94 17.30 5.88
C GLY A 120 5.24 17.14 5.09
N MET A 121 5.54 15.94 4.59
CA MET A 121 6.73 15.66 3.79
C MET A 121 6.56 16.06 2.32
N VAL A 122 5.41 15.74 1.70
CA VAL A 122 5.21 15.90 0.25
C VAL A 122 4.33 17.10 -0.12
N GLY A 123 3.72 17.77 0.85
CA GLY A 123 2.80 18.89 0.63
C GLY A 123 1.44 18.48 0.07
N LEU A 124 1.11 17.18 0.06
CA LEU A 124 -0.13 16.63 -0.47
C LEU A 124 -0.81 15.74 0.56
N THR A 125 -2.08 16.04 0.85
CA THR A 125 -2.89 15.23 1.77
C THR A 125 -3.59 14.12 0.99
N PRO A 126 -3.33 12.83 1.31
CA PRO A 126 -4.08 11.74 0.69
C PRO A 126 -5.54 11.74 1.16
N ASP A 127 -6.46 11.32 0.28
CA ASP A 127 -7.89 11.18 0.59
C ASP A 127 -8.16 9.95 1.48
N TYR A 128 -7.42 8.88 1.20
CA TYR A 128 -7.57 7.59 1.87
C TYR A 128 -6.23 7.00 2.24
N VAL A 129 -6.22 6.18 3.29
CA VAL A 129 -5.13 5.29 3.63
C VAL A 129 -5.64 3.86 3.48
N PHE A 130 -4.99 3.10 2.60
CA PHE A 130 -5.22 1.68 2.45
C PHE A 130 -4.07 0.93 3.13
N THR A 131 -4.36 0.07 4.10
CA THR A 131 -3.33 -0.70 4.82
C THR A 131 -3.60 -2.17 4.69
N THR A 132 -2.59 -2.98 4.40
CA THR A 132 -2.72 -4.44 4.33
C THR A 132 -1.56 -5.17 5.01
N SER A 133 -1.85 -6.34 5.58
CA SER A 133 -0.83 -7.28 6.06
C SER A 133 -0.24 -8.10 4.91
N PHE A 134 0.80 -8.89 5.18
CA PHE A 134 1.32 -9.85 4.21
C PHE A 134 0.27 -10.88 3.76
N LEU A 135 -0.58 -11.34 4.68
CA LEU A 135 -1.66 -12.28 4.36
C LEU A 135 -2.74 -11.61 3.50
N GLY A 136 -3.04 -10.34 3.78
CA GLY A 136 -3.98 -9.55 2.99
C GLY A 136 -3.51 -9.39 1.55
N LEU A 137 -2.23 -9.04 1.34
CA LEU A 137 -1.64 -8.97 0.00
C LEU A 137 -1.76 -10.30 -0.76
N GLN A 138 -1.37 -11.41 -0.12
CA GLN A 138 -1.47 -12.74 -0.73
C GLN A 138 -2.91 -13.09 -1.13
N ALA A 139 -3.88 -12.80 -0.24
CA ALA A 139 -5.29 -13.07 -0.48
C ALA A 139 -5.83 -12.24 -1.65
N MET A 140 -5.52 -10.94 -1.72
CA MET A 140 -5.94 -10.07 -2.80
C MET A 140 -5.39 -10.52 -4.16
N VAL A 141 -4.09 -10.80 -4.25
CA VAL A 141 -3.48 -11.28 -5.50
C VAL A 141 -4.09 -12.62 -5.92
N LYS A 142 -4.34 -13.52 -4.97
CA LYS A 142 -5.01 -14.80 -5.26
C LYS A 142 -6.43 -14.59 -5.80
N GLN A 143 -7.20 -13.66 -5.23
CA GLN A 143 -8.56 -13.33 -5.70
C GLN A 143 -8.57 -12.73 -7.11
N LEU A 144 -7.54 -11.97 -7.48
CA LEU A 144 -7.35 -11.46 -8.84
C LEU A 144 -6.88 -12.53 -9.84
N GLY A 145 -6.63 -13.75 -9.39
CA GLY A 145 -6.08 -14.83 -10.23
C GLY A 145 -4.58 -14.65 -10.53
N GLY A 146 -3.85 -13.93 -9.68
CA GLY A 146 -2.43 -13.60 -9.87
C GLY A 146 -2.20 -12.25 -10.53
N VAL A 147 -0.93 -11.84 -10.61
CA VAL A 147 -0.47 -10.56 -11.18
C VAL A 147 0.60 -10.80 -12.24
N GLN A 148 0.66 -9.93 -13.24
CA GLN A 148 1.72 -9.91 -14.25
C GLN A 148 2.77 -8.87 -13.84
N VAL A 149 4.03 -9.29 -13.74
CA VAL A 149 5.16 -8.41 -13.40
C VAL A 149 6.30 -8.59 -14.40
N TYR A 150 7.03 -7.50 -14.65
CA TYR A 150 8.28 -7.56 -15.40
C TYR A 150 9.46 -7.59 -14.43
N SER A 151 10.39 -8.52 -14.63
CA SER A 151 11.65 -8.57 -13.87
C SER A 151 12.86 -8.36 -14.80
N PRO A 152 13.78 -7.45 -14.48
CA PRO A 152 14.97 -7.23 -15.32
C PRO A 152 16.05 -8.32 -15.15
N PHE A 153 15.98 -9.13 -14.10
CA PHE A 153 16.89 -10.25 -13.82
C PHE A 153 16.11 -11.51 -13.39
N SER A 154 16.80 -12.65 -13.36
CA SER A 154 16.21 -13.92 -12.90
C SER A 154 16.69 -14.24 -11.49
N TRP A 155 15.81 -14.80 -10.66
CA TRP A 155 16.13 -15.20 -9.29
C TRP A 155 15.22 -16.34 -8.83
N SER A 156 15.60 -17.03 -7.76
CA SER A 156 14.85 -18.21 -7.30
C SER A 156 14.92 -18.37 -5.80
N LEU A 157 13.75 -18.36 -5.16
CA LEU A 157 13.53 -18.74 -3.77
C LEU A 157 12.73 -20.05 -3.69
N PRO A 158 12.68 -20.71 -2.53
CA PRO A 158 11.82 -21.89 -2.33
C PRO A 158 10.34 -21.64 -2.66
N VAL A 159 9.87 -20.40 -2.49
CA VAL A 159 8.47 -20.01 -2.68
C VAL A 159 8.17 -19.36 -4.03
N ALA A 160 9.18 -19.01 -4.82
CA ALA A 160 8.99 -18.28 -6.07
C ALA A 160 10.19 -18.43 -7.01
N LYS A 161 9.90 -18.63 -8.30
CA LYS A 161 10.92 -18.66 -9.35
C LYS A 161 10.59 -17.61 -10.40
N VAL A 162 11.44 -16.60 -10.52
CA VAL A 162 11.21 -15.44 -11.39
C VAL A 162 12.25 -15.44 -12.49
N ARG A 163 11.78 -15.33 -13.72
CA ARG A 163 12.62 -15.23 -14.92
C ARG A 163 12.78 -13.77 -15.32
N ARG A 164 13.87 -13.44 -15.99
CA ARG A 164 13.96 -12.16 -16.70
C ARG A 164 12.83 -12.06 -17.73
N GLY A 165 12.14 -10.92 -17.76
CA GLY A 165 10.98 -10.69 -18.61
C GLY A 165 9.65 -10.73 -17.85
N GLN A 166 8.58 -11.06 -18.56
CA GLN A 166 7.22 -11.11 -17.99
C GLN A 166 7.00 -12.40 -17.19
N ASN A 167 6.43 -12.26 -15.99
CA ASN A 167 6.10 -13.36 -15.10
C ASN A 167 4.68 -13.19 -14.57
N ARG A 168 3.94 -14.29 -14.52
CA ARG A 168 2.66 -14.34 -13.80
C ARG A 168 2.91 -14.93 -12.41
N LEU A 169 2.59 -14.16 -11.37
CA LEU A 169 2.82 -14.53 -9.99
C LEU A 169 1.49 -14.75 -9.26
N ASN A 170 1.40 -15.83 -8.49
CA ASN A 170 0.32 -16.03 -7.53
C ASN A 170 0.56 -15.19 -6.25
N GLY A 171 -0.35 -15.26 -5.27
CA GLY A 171 -0.23 -14.43 -4.07
C GLY A 171 1.05 -14.65 -3.27
N ALA A 172 1.48 -15.90 -3.09
CA ALA A 172 2.71 -16.20 -2.36
C ALA A 172 3.95 -15.73 -3.14
N GLU A 173 3.96 -15.93 -4.45
CA GLU A 173 5.04 -15.50 -5.33
C GLU A 173 5.13 -13.97 -5.42
N ALA A 174 4.00 -13.26 -5.48
CA ALA A 174 3.95 -11.80 -5.49
C ALA A 174 4.44 -11.20 -4.18
N LEU A 175 4.09 -11.79 -3.03
CA LEU A 175 4.65 -11.39 -1.74
C LEU A 175 6.16 -11.62 -1.69
N ALA A 176 6.64 -12.74 -2.24
CA ALA A 176 8.07 -13.01 -2.31
C ALA A 176 8.78 -11.95 -3.19
N PHE A 177 8.22 -11.65 -4.36
CA PHE A 177 8.70 -10.62 -5.28
C PHE A 177 8.85 -9.26 -4.57
N ALA A 178 7.78 -8.77 -3.94
CA ALA A 178 7.77 -7.47 -3.25
C ALA A 178 8.71 -7.38 -2.03
N ARG A 179 9.21 -8.52 -1.52
CA ARG A 179 10.09 -8.61 -0.36
C ARG A 179 11.53 -8.98 -0.70
N MET A 180 11.82 -9.32 -1.96
CA MET A 180 13.18 -9.64 -2.38
C MET A 180 14.10 -8.45 -2.20
N ARG A 181 15.33 -8.70 -1.71
CA ARG A 181 16.36 -7.64 -1.50
C ARG A 181 17.78 -8.12 -1.74
N TYR A 182 18.07 -9.38 -1.39
CA TYR A 182 19.45 -9.85 -1.25
C TYR A 182 20.06 -10.32 -2.57
N GLU A 183 19.23 -10.79 -3.50
CA GLU A 183 19.65 -11.18 -4.84
C GLU A 183 19.53 -10.02 -5.84
N LEU A 184 19.08 -8.85 -5.38
CA LEU A 184 18.87 -7.66 -6.20
C LEU A 184 20.14 -6.80 -6.22
N PRO A 185 20.67 -6.42 -7.40
CA PRO A 185 21.87 -5.59 -7.50
C PRO A 185 21.78 -4.24 -6.75
N GLY A 186 20.60 -3.62 -6.72
CA GLY A 186 20.30 -2.35 -6.05
C GLY A 186 19.70 -2.50 -4.65
N GLY A 187 19.60 -3.72 -4.11
CA GLY A 187 19.18 -3.97 -2.73
C GLY A 187 17.79 -3.42 -2.40
N ASP A 188 17.71 -2.49 -1.44
CA ASP A 188 16.44 -1.92 -0.99
C ASP A 188 15.79 -0.98 -2.02
N PHE A 189 16.59 -0.35 -2.89
CA PHE A 189 16.05 0.51 -3.94
C PHE A 189 15.31 -0.32 -5.00
N ASP A 190 15.91 -1.44 -5.42
CA ASP A 190 15.25 -2.37 -6.34
C ASP A 190 13.99 -2.98 -5.69
N ARG A 191 14.06 -3.32 -4.40
CA ARG A 191 12.87 -3.78 -3.64
C ARG A 191 11.74 -2.74 -3.65
N SER A 192 12.07 -1.47 -3.46
CA SER A 192 11.08 -0.39 -3.49
C SER A 192 10.50 -0.16 -4.88
N LEU A 193 11.28 -0.37 -5.94
CA LEU A 193 10.79 -0.34 -7.33
C LEU A 193 9.85 -1.51 -7.62
N ASP A 194 10.17 -2.71 -7.14
CA ASP A 194 9.33 -3.91 -7.28
C ASP A 194 7.98 -3.82 -6.53
N GLN A 195 7.83 -2.85 -5.62
CA GLN A 195 6.60 -2.57 -4.88
C GLN A 195 5.67 -1.54 -5.55
N GLY A 196 6.18 -0.79 -6.53
CA GLY A 196 5.48 0.31 -7.21
C GLY A 196 4.67 -0.11 -8.42
#